data_AF-A0A432F8J4-F1
#
_entry.id   AF-A0A432F8J4-F1
#
_cell.length_a   1.000
_cell.length_b   1.000
_cell.length_c   1.000
_cell.angle_alpha   90.00
_cell.angle_beta   90.00
_cell.angle_gamma   90.00
#
_symmetry.space_group_name_H-M   'P 1'
#
loop_
_entity.id
_entity.type
_entity.pdbx_description
1 polymer ?
#
loop_
_entity_poly.entity_id
_entity_poly.type
_entity_poly.pdbx_seq_one_letter_code
_entity_poly.pdbx_strand_id
1 'polypeptide(L)'
;YILFVTLGELVNLHVGLAMANLMLPGEGIIGVFGNLFRVMGGLLFFALGGLEVSFYGLKLSFDTIPVTTFDPFTLNYQIFTLTLVKIFSIALSMALPIIAVYLLVNLILALTNRLVPNVNIFFAGYPVYMMANFVVTTMLASGLGWLSARIIEKYLTTFVDFVRSFPH
;
A
#
# COMPACT_ATOMS: atom_id res chain seq x y z
N TYR A 1 -1.97 7.79 -0.29
CA TYR A 1 -3.06 7.06 0.40
C TYR A 1 -3.34 5.71 -0.25
N ILE A 2 -3.93 5.69 -1.47
CA ILE A 2 -4.41 4.46 -2.14
C ILE A 2 -3.32 3.39 -2.25
N LEU A 3 -2.11 3.78 -2.68
CA LEU A 3 -0.94 2.89 -2.80
C LEU A 3 -0.68 2.05 -1.54
N PHE A 4 -0.67 2.69 -0.36
CA PHE A 4 -0.34 2.03 0.90
C PHE A 4 -1.46 1.14 1.42
N VAL A 5 -2.72 1.53 1.16
CA VAL A 5 -3.89 0.71 1.50
C VAL A 5 -3.88 -0.56 0.65
N THR A 6 -3.71 -0.43 -0.68
CA THR A 6 -3.64 -1.57 -1.59
C THR A 6 -2.46 -2.49 -1.26
N LEU A 7 -1.29 -1.93 -0.92
CA LEU A 7 -0.14 -2.72 -0.46
C LEU A 7 -0.48 -3.55 0.79
N GLY A 8 -1.08 -2.93 1.80
CA GLY A 8 -1.42 -3.63 3.03
C GLY A 8 -2.54 -4.65 2.86
N GLU A 9 -3.50 -4.40 1.97
CA GLU A 9 -4.51 -5.38 1.58
C GLU A 9 -3.90 -6.60 0.87
N LEU A 10 -2.98 -6.37 -0.08
CA LEU A 10 -2.25 -7.46 -0.74
C LEU A 10 -1.49 -8.31 0.28
N VAL A 11 -0.84 -7.69 1.26
CA VAL A 11 -0.16 -8.41 2.35
C VAL A 11 -1.15 -9.17 3.24
N ASN A 12 -2.27 -8.55 3.63
CA ASN A 12 -3.31 -9.18 4.46
C ASN A 12 -3.87 -10.47 3.85
N LEU A 13 -3.98 -10.53 2.52
CA LEU A 13 -4.44 -11.74 1.81
C LEU A 13 -3.54 -12.95 2.07
N HIS A 14 -2.23 -12.74 2.20
CA HIS A 14 -1.26 -13.82 2.33
C HIS A 14 -0.92 -14.19 3.77
N VAL A 15 -1.14 -13.30 4.74
CA VAL A 15 -0.86 -13.49 6.18
C VAL A 15 -1.96 -14.31 6.88
N GLY A 16 -2.94 -14.87 6.16
CA GLY A 16 -4.02 -15.64 6.76
C GLY A 16 -5.02 -14.81 7.59
N LEU A 17 -4.78 -13.51 7.78
CA LEU A 17 -5.74 -12.54 8.34
C LEU A 17 -6.97 -12.36 7.44
N ALA A 18 -6.89 -12.75 6.18
CA ALA A 18 -8.06 -12.91 5.31
C ALA A 18 -9.13 -13.83 5.95
N MET A 19 -8.73 -14.84 6.73
CA MET A 19 -9.68 -15.72 7.44
C MET A 19 -10.51 -14.98 8.49
N ALA A 20 -9.95 -13.97 9.17
CA ALA A 20 -10.71 -13.15 10.11
C ALA A 20 -11.81 -12.35 9.39
N ASN A 21 -11.52 -11.81 8.21
CA ASN A 21 -12.50 -11.12 7.37
C ASN A 21 -13.57 -12.07 6.79
N LEU A 22 -13.23 -13.35 6.57
CA LEU A 22 -14.20 -14.37 6.15
C LEU A 22 -15.11 -14.83 7.30
N MET A 23 -14.63 -14.78 8.55
CA MET A 23 -15.41 -15.16 9.74
C MET A 23 -16.35 -14.05 10.21
N LEU A 24 -15.98 -12.77 10.06
CA LEU A 24 -16.80 -11.60 10.41
C LEU A 24 -16.91 -10.61 9.23
N PRO A 25 -17.57 -11.00 8.12
CA PRO A 25 -17.65 -10.20 6.90
C PRO A 25 -18.43 -8.88 7.05
N GLY A 26 -19.15 -8.67 8.17
CA GLY A 26 -19.95 -7.47 8.43
C GLY A 26 -19.23 -6.33 9.15
N GLU A 27 -18.06 -6.57 9.74
CA GLU A 27 -17.40 -5.56 10.60
C GLU A 27 -16.45 -4.62 9.83
N GLY A 28 -16.28 -4.80 8.52
CA GLY A 28 -15.45 -3.89 7.71
C GLY A 28 -14.02 -3.75 8.25
N ILE A 29 -13.46 -4.83 8.80
CA ILE A 29 -12.16 -4.81 9.47
C ILE A 29 -11.10 -4.57 8.39
N ILE A 30 -10.65 -3.32 8.29
CA ILE A 30 -9.43 -2.99 7.55
C ILE A 30 -8.32 -3.80 8.19
N GLY A 31 -7.78 -4.77 7.46
CA GLY A 31 -6.82 -5.71 8.03
C GLY A 31 -5.59 -4.97 8.56
N VAL A 32 -4.98 -5.52 9.61
CA VAL A 32 -3.95 -4.86 10.43
C VAL A 32 -2.83 -4.22 9.60
N PHE A 33 -2.35 -4.90 8.55
CA PHE A 33 -1.29 -4.36 7.70
C PHE A 33 -1.77 -3.18 6.83
N GLY A 34 -3.01 -3.20 6.35
CA GLY A 34 -3.65 -2.08 5.65
C GLY A 34 -3.66 -0.81 6.50
N ASN A 35 -4.05 -0.92 7.76
CA ASN A 35 -3.99 0.19 8.70
C ASN A 35 -2.55 0.64 9.00
N LEU A 36 -1.64 -0.31 9.24
CA LEU A 36 -0.23 -0.02 9.52
C LEU A 36 0.44 0.78 8.39
N PHE A 37 0.37 0.28 7.16
CA PHE A 37 0.97 0.93 6.00
C PHE A 37 0.31 2.27 5.68
N ARG A 38 -1.01 2.41 5.91
CA ARG A 38 -1.72 3.68 5.74
C ARG A 38 -1.21 4.75 6.70
N VAL A 39 -1.06 4.41 7.99
CA VAL A 39 -0.55 5.34 9.00
C VAL A 39 0.91 5.69 8.71
N MET A 40 1.74 4.69 8.40
CA MET A 40 3.15 4.90 8.04
C MET A 40 3.30 5.82 6.82
N GLY A 41 2.54 5.56 5.75
CA GLY A 41 2.55 6.40 4.56
C GLY A 41 2.06 7.83 4.82
N GLY A 42 1.08 8.00 5.71
CA GLY A 42 0.63 9.31 6.17
C GLY A 42 1.72 10.07 6.93
N LEU A 43 2.38 9.41 7.90
CA LEU A 43 3.48 10.00 8.66
C LEU A 43 4.64 10.41 7.75
N LEU A 44 5.02 9.56 6.81
CA LEU A 44 6.07 9.87 5.84
C LEU A 44 5.69 11.03 4.92
N PHE A 45 4.42 11.10 4.49
CA PHE A 45 3.93 12.22 3.70
C PHE A 45 4.06 13.55 4.46
N PHE A 46 3.69 13.58 5.74
CA PHE A 46 3.90 14.77 6.57
C PHE A 46 5.38 15.07 6.79
N ALA A 47 6.20 14.06 7.08
CA ALA A 47 7.64 14.22 7.31
C ALA A 47 8.40 14.75 6.09
N LEU A 48 7.95 14.42 4.87
CA LEU A 48 8.54 14.87 3.61
C LEU A 48 7.98 16.22 3.12
N GLY A 49 7.20 16.93 3.93
CA GLY A 49 6.63 18.23 3.55
C GLY A 49 5.48 18.15 2.55
N GLY A 50 4.80 17.00 2.47
CA GLY A 50 3.72 16.78 1.50
C GLY A 50 2.56 17.79 1.62
N LEU A 51 2.29 18.31 2.81
CA LEU A 51 1.30 19.38 3.02
C LEU A 51 1.68 20.67 2.30
N GLU A 52 2.94 21.12 2.44
CA GLU A 52 3.44 22.36 1.82
C GLU A 52 3.31 22.28 0.30
N VAL A 53 3.75 21.16 -0.28
CA VAL A 53 3.65 20.89 -1.72
C VAL A 53 2.19 20.86 -2.18
N SER A 54 1.29 20.30 -1.38
CA SER A 54 -0.14 20.23 -1.72
C SER A 54 -0.79 21.62 -1.75
N PHE A 55 -0.50 22.47 -0.77
CA PHE A 55 -1.01 23.85 -0.75
C PHE A 55 -0.41 24.69 -1.89
N TYR A 56 0.89 24.52 -2.17
CA TYR A 56 1.54 25.18 -3.30
C TYR A 56 0.89 24.80 -4.63
N GLY A 57 0.67 23.50 -4.86
CA GLY A 57 0.01 23.02 -6.08
C GLY A 57 -1.44 23.49 -6.19
N LEU A 58 -2.17 23.57 -5.08
CA LEU A 58 -3.54 24.11 -5.06
C LEU A 58 -3.56 25.58 -5.49
N LYS A 59 -2.67 26.41 -4.93
CA LYS A 59 -2.55 27.82 -5.33
C LYS A 59 -2.25 27.95 -6.81
N LEU A 60 -1.24 27.23 -7.30
CA LEU A 60 -0.84 27.28 -8.71
C LEU A 60 -1.97 26.78 -9.64
N SER A 61 -2.77 25.79 -9.21
CA SER A 61 -3.93 25.31 -9.97
C SER A 61 -4.98 26.40 -10.21
N PHE A 62 -5.23 27.26 -9.21
CA PHE A 62 -6.16 28.39 -9.35
C PHE A 62 -5.65 29.48 -10.30
N ASP A 63 -4.32 29.67 -10.37
CA ASP A 63 -3.72 30.63 -11.30
C ASP A 63 -3.74 30.10 -12.75
N THR A 64 -3.56 28.78 -12.95
CA THR A 64 -3.48 28.16 -14.28
C THR A 64 -4.82 27.76 -14.89
N ILE A 65 -5.86 27.55 -14.08
CA ILE A 65 -7.18 27.12 -14.55
C ILE A 65 -8.20 28.20 -14.15
N PRO A 66 -8.54 29.13 -15.06
CA PRO A 66 -9.57 30.12 -14.79
C PRO A 66 -10.90 29.41 -14.54
N VAL A 67 -11.52 29.68 -13.38
CA VAL A 67 -12.78 29.07 -12.94
C VAL A 67 -13.92 29.27 -13.97
N THR A 68 -13.79 30.29 -14.83
CA THR A 68 -14.75 30.67 -15.87
C THR A 68 -14.64 29.87 -17.17
N THR A 69 -13.51 29.21 -17.45
CA THR A 69 -13.28 28.49 -18.74
C THR A 69 -12.96 27.00 -18.56
N PHE A 70 -13.14 26.46 -17.35
CA PHE A 70 -12.88 25.04 -17.08
C PHE A 70 -13.94 24.16 -17.75
N ASP A 71 -13.53 23.39 -18.76
CA ASP A 71 -14.34 22.33 -19.36
C ASP A 71 -13.82 20.95 -18.92
N PRO A 72 -14.57 20.20 -18.08
CA PRO A 72 -14.19 18.86 -17.62
C PRO A 72 -13.98 17.86 -18.77
N PHE A 73 -14.54 18.09 -19.96
CA PHE A 73 -14.40 17.18 -21.10
C PHE A 73 -13.05 17.35 -21.83
N THR A 74 -12.31 18.42 -21.56
CA THR A 74 -10.94 18.62 -22.07
C THR A 74 -9.88 17.88 -21.25
N LEU A 75 -10.24 17.35 -20.07
CA LEU A 75 -9.33 16.58 -19.24
C LEU A 75 -8.97 15.25 -19.91
N ASN A 76 -7.67 14.96 -19.99
CA ASN A 76 -7.19 13.70 -20.50
C ASN A 76 -7.39 12.59 -19.45
N TYR A 77 -8.57 11.93 -19.50
CA TYR A 77 -8.92 10.80 -18.64
C TYR A 77 -7.92 9.63 -18.71
N GLN A 78 -7.16 9.51 -19.79
CA GLN A 78 -6.13 8.49 -19.96
C GLN A 78 -4.99 8.64 -18.95
N ILE A 79 -4.70 9.87 -18.52
CA ILE A 79 -3.70 10.12 -17.45
C ILE A 79 -4.16 9.50 -16.14
N PHE A 80 -5.45 9.59 -15.82
CA PHE A 80 -6.02 9.05 -14.59
C PHE A 80 -5.96 7.52 -14.56
N THR A 81 -6.39 6.86 -15.64
CA THR A 81 -6.36 5.40 -15.74
C THR A 81 -4.93 4.85 -15.71
N LEU A 82 -4.00 5.48 -16.44
CA LEU A 82 -2.59 5.09 -16.40
C LEU A 82 -1.96 5.29 -15.02
N THR A 83 -2.38 6.33 -14.29
CA THR A 83 -1.90 6.57 -12.92
C THR A 83 -2.39 5.51 -11.95
N LEU A 84 -3.66 5.08 -12.06
CA LEU A 84 -4.18 3.96 -11.25
C LEU A 84 -3.43 2.66 -11.51
N VAL A 85 -3.16 2.31 -12.78
CA VAL A 85 -2.38 1.12 -13.13
C VAL A 85 -0.96 1.18 -12.54
N LYS A 86 -0.32 2.36 -12.60
CA LYS A 86 1.01 2.57 -11.98
C LYS A 86 0.95 2.39 -10.47
N ILE A 87 -0.04 2.96 -9.78
CA ILE A 87 -0.20 2.82 -8.33
C ILE A 87 -0.34 1.36 -7.95
N PHE A 88 -1.18 0.60 -8.67
CA PHE A 88 -1.35 -0.84 -8.44
C PHE A 88 -0.05 -1.61 -8.68
N SER A 89 0.64 -1.34 -9.79
CA SER A 89 1.91 -1.99 -10.12
C SER A 89 2.99 -1.75 -9.05
N ILE A 90 3.09 -0.51 -8.53
CA ILE A 90 4.03 -0.18 -7.47
C ILE A 90 3.65 -0.90 -6.17
N ALA A 91 2.37 -0.83 -5.75
CA ALA A 91 1.89 -1.51 -4.56
C ALA A 91 2.16 -3.03 -4.63
N LEU A 92 1.91 -3.65 -5.79
CA LEU A 92 2.20 -5.06 -6.04
C LEU A 92 3.70 -5.34 -5.94
N SER A 93 4.54 -4.53 -6.58
CA SER A 93 6.00 -4.71 -6.54
C SER A 93 6.58 -4.62 -5.13
N MET A 94 6.04 -3.74 -4.29
CA MET A 94 6.43 -3.61 -2.89
C MET A 94 5.90 -4.77 -2.04
N ALA A 95 4.74 -5.34 -2.38
CA ALA A 95 4.16 -6.48 -1.68
C ALA A 95 4.86 -7.80 -2.05
N LEU A 96 5.37 -7.97 -3.28
CA LEU A 96 6.04 -9.18 -3.76
C LEU A 96 7.06 -9.81 -2.80
N PRO A 97 8.06 -9.08 -2.25
CA PRO A 97 9.04 -9.69 -1.35
C PRO A 97 8.40 -10.25 -0.08
N ILE A 98 7.39 -9.56 0.45
CA ILE A 98 6.63 -9.97 1.63
C ILE A 98 5.82 -11.23 1.30
N ILE A 99 5.10 -11.20 0.18
CA ILE A 99 4.26 -12.30 -0.30
C ILE A 99 5.11 -13.56 -0.54
N ALA A 100 6.28 -13.42 -1.16
CA ALA A 100 7.18 -14.55 -1.44
C ALA A 100 7.60 -15.27 -0.16
N VAL A 101 7.97 -14.53 0.89
CA VAL A 101 8.31 -15.11 2.19
C VAL A 101 7.10 -15.82 2.80
N TYR A 102 5.90 -15.22 2.76
CA TYR A 102 4.70 -15.85 3.29
C TYR A 102 4.28 -17.10 2.53
N LEU A 103 4.51 -17.14 1.22
CA LEU A 103 4.26 -18.31 0.40
C LEU A 103 5.15 -19.48 0.83
N LEU A 104 6.42 -19.20 1.14
CA LEU A 104 7.35 -20.21 1.69
C LEU A 104 6.93 -20.69 3.08
N VAL A 105 6.54 -19.79 3.97
CA VAL A 105 6.05 -20.18 5.31
C VAL A 105 4.80 -21.07 5.20
N ASN A 106 3.85 -20.69 4.34
CA ASN A 106 2.64 -21.47 4.09
C ASN A 106 2.97 -22.87 3.52
N LEU A 107 3.98 -22.95 2.64
CA LEU A 107 4.45 -24.23 2.11
C LEU A 107 5.07 -25.11 3.21
N ILE A 108 5.89 -24.54 4.10
CA ILE A 108 6.49 -25.25 5.22
C ILE A 108 5.40 -25.80 6.16
N LEU A 109 4.39 -24.99 6.50
CA LEU A 109 3.27 -25.43 7.33
C LEU A 109 2.48 -26.55 6.66
N ALA A 110 2.20 -26.44 5.36
CA ALA A 110 1.49 -27.47 4.61
C ALA A 110 2.24 -28.81 4.59
N LEU A 111 3.56 -28.78 4.38
CA LEU A 111 4.42 -29.96 4.44
C LEU A 111 4.44 -30.56 5.85
N THR A 112 4.56 -29.73 6.87
CA THR A 112 4.60 -30.17 8.27
C THR A 112 3.29 -30.84 8.69
N ASN A 113 2.15 -30.30 8.24
CA ASN A 113 0.82 -30.88 8.51
C ASN A 113 0.64 -32.27 7.89
N ARG A 114 1.31 -32.55 6.76
CA ARG A 114 1.35 -33.90 6.17
C ARG A 114 2.23 -34.87 6.98
N LEU A 115 3.29 -34.37 7.61
CA LEU A 115 4.26 -35.19 8.35
C LEU A 115 3.80 -35.53 9.78
N VAL A 116 3.01 -34.66 10.42
CA VAL A 116 2.47 -34.88 11.77
C VAL A 116 0.94 -34.82 11.74
N PRO A 117 0.26 -35.87 11.22
CA PRO A 117 -1.19 -35.88 11.04
C PRO A 117 -1.98 -35.97 12.35
N ASN A 118 -1.32 -36.38 13.45
CA ASN A 118 -1.96 -36.58 14.76
C ASN A 118 -2.21 -35.26 15.52
N VAL A 119 -1.64 -34.14 15.06
CA VAL A 119 -1.84 -32.81 15.66
C VAL A 119 -2.33 -31.88 14.56
N ASN A 120 -3.43 -31.16 14.79
CA ASN A 120 -3.88 -30.13 13.88
C ASN A 120 -2.92 -28.93 13.94
N ILE A 121 -1.88 -28.96 13.13
CA ILE A 121 -0.82 -27.93 13.10
C ILE A 121 -1.37 -26.59 12.64
N PHE A 122 -2.53 -26.54 11.96
CA PHE A 122 -3.17 -25.26 11.70
C PHE A 122 -3.65 -24.57 12.99
N PHE A 123 -4.13 -25.32 13.98
CA PHE A 123 -4.52 -24.76 15.28
C PHE A 123 -3.30 -24.51 16.18
N ALA A 124 -2.35 -25.45 16.25
CA ALA A 124 -1.18 -25.33 17.11
C ALA A 124 -0.10 -24.39 16.55
N GLY A 125 -0.04 -24.25 15.22
CA GLY A 125 0.96 -23.49 14.49
C GLY A 125 0.55 -22.07 14.15
N TYR A 126 -0.74 -21.70 14.28
CA TYR A 126 -1.20 -20.32 14.03
C TYR A 126 -0.48 -19.27 14.91
N PRO A 127 -0.23 -19.52 16.21
CA PRO A 127 0.55 -18.58 17.04
C PRO A 127 1.98 -18.41 16.53
N VAL A 128 2.64 -19.51 16.14
CA VAL A 128 4.00 -19.51 15.59
C VAL A 128 4.04 -18.79 14.23
N TYR A 129 3.03 -19.02 13.40
CA TYR A 129 2.85 -18.35 12.12
C TYR A 129 2.69 -16.83 12.31
N MET A 130 1.84 -16.40 13.25
CA MET A 130 1.63 -14.99 13.55
C MET A 130 2.92 -14.31 14.08
N MET A 131 3.68 -14.99 14.94
CA MET A 131 5.00 -14.52 15.39
C MET A 131 5.99 -14.38 14.23
N ALA A 132 6.09 -15.39 13.37
CA ALA A 132 6.94 -15.33 12.18
C ALA A 132 6.56 -14.16 11.27
N ASN A 133 5.26 -13.91 11.09
CA ASN A 133 4.78 -12.80 10.26
C ASN A 133 5.16 -11.43 10.84
N PHE A 134 5.10 -11.28 12.15
CA PHE A 134 5.54 -10.06 12.81
C PHE A 134 7.06 -9.84 12.63
N VAL A 135 7.86 -10.90 12.77
CA VAL A 135 9.32 -10.83 12.57
C VAL A 135 9.66 -10.47 11.12
N VAL A 136 9.05 -11.15 10.14
CA VAL A 136 9.27 -10.86 8.72
C VAL A 136 8.89 -9.43 8.37
N THR A 137 7.73 -8.95 8.85
CA THR A 137 7.29 -7.58 8.58
C THR A 137 8.23 -6.56 9.22
N THR A 138 8.67 -6.76 10.46
CA THR A 138 9.58 -5.82 11.13
C THR A 138 10.96 -5.77 10.48
N MET A 139 11.49 -6.91 10.00
CA MET A 139 12.73 -6.94 9.22
C MET A 139 12.59 -6.18 7.88
N LEU A 140 11.46 -6.34 7.20
CA LEU A 140 11.18 -5.65 5.93
C LEU A 140 10.73 -4.20 6.11
N ALA A 141 10.27 -3.81 7.30
CA ALA A 141 9.72 -2.47 7.57
C ALA A 141 10.73 -1.36 7.26
N SER A 142 12.00 -1.56 7.60
CA SER A 142 13.07 -0.58 7.31
C SER A 142 13.26 -0.38 5.79
N GLY A 143 13.28 -1.46 5.02
CA GLY A 143 13.42 -1.40 3.55
C GLY A 143 12.17 -0.82 2.88
N LEU A 144 10.99 -1.20 3.34
CA LEU A 144 9.71 -0.67 2.87
C LEU A 144 9.57 0.82 3.22
N GLY A 145 10.00 1.23 4.40
CA GLY A 145 10.04 2.62 4.83
C GLY A 145 10.90 3.47 3.90
N TRP A 146 12.12 3.03 3.61
CA TRP A 146 13.00 3.71 2.67
C TRP A 146 12.42 3.78 1.24
N LEU A 147 11.87 2.67 0.73
CA LEU A 147 11.21 2.64 -0.59
C LEU A 147 10.01 3.59 -0.63
N SER A 148 9.19 3.58 0.44
CA SER A 148 8.01 4.44 0.53
C SER A 148 8.38 5.92 0.56
N ALA A 149 9.46 6.30 1.25
CA ALA A 149 9.96 7.67 1.24
C ALA A 149 10.37 8.10 -0.18
N ARG A 150 11.16 7.28 -0.88
CA ARG A 150 11.55 7.54 -2.28
C ARG A 150 10.37 7.68 -3.23
N ILE A 151 9.36 6.82 -3.06
CA ILE A 151 8.14 6.87 -3.87
C ILE A 151 7.39 8.17 -3.59
N ILE A 152 7.18 8.52 -2.32
CA ILE A 152 6.49 9.76 -1.94
C ILE A 152 7.23 10.97 -2.51
N GLU A 153 8.54 11.07 -2.31
CA GLU A 153 9.36 12.17 -2.82
C GLU A 153 9.24 12.31 -4.35
N LYS A 154 9.40 11.20 -5.09
CA LYS A 154 9.24 11.18 -6.55
C LYS A 154 7.86 11.66 -7.01
N TYR A 155 6.79 11.29 -6.31
CA TYR A 155 5.44 11.70 -6.67
C TYR A 155 5.14 13.16 -6.26
N LEU A 156 5.75 13.65 -5.17
CA LEU A 156 5.68 15.06 -4.81
C LEU A 156 6.36 15.94 -5.86
N THR A 157 7.55 15.58 -6.35
CA THR A 157 8.23 16.33 -7.41
C THR A 157 7.46 16.25 -8.73
N THR A 158 6.99 15.06 -9.13
CA THR A 158 6.17 14.87 -10.34
C THR A 158 4.90 15.72 -10.29
N PHE A 159 4.29 15.87 -9.12
CA PHE A 159 3.12 16.71 -8.95
C PHE A 159 3.46 18.19 -9.17
N VAL A 160 4.55 18.70 -8.58
CA VAL A 160 5.00 20.08 -8.82
C VAL A 160 5.29 20.33 -10.30
N ASP A 161 5.98 19.40 -10.97
CA ASP A 161 6.28 19.50 -12.40
C ASP A 161 5.02 19.46 -13.26
N PHE A 162 4.05 18.61 -12.90
CA PHE A 162 2.75 18.56 -13.57
C PHE A 162 1.99 19.88 -13.46
N VAL A 163 1.91 20.48 -12.28
CA VAL A 163 1.22 21.76 -12.12
C VAL A 163 1.96 22.90 -12.85
N ARG A 164 3.30 22.87 -12.91
CA ARG A 164 4.10 23.82 -13.70
C ARG A 164 4.00 23.62 -15.22
N SER A 165 3.59 22.43 -15.68
CA SER A 165 3.49 22.12 -17.11
C SER A 165 2.26 22.73 -17.79
N PHE A 166 1.29 23.22 -17.02
CA PHE A 166 0.16 23.95 -17.57
C PHE A 166 0.61 25.29 -18.13
N PRO A 167 0.25 25.61 -19.39
CA PRO A 167 0.55 26.91 -19.97
C PRO A 167 -0.15 28.01 -19.16
N HIS A 168 0.59 29.11 -18.93
CA HIS A 168 0.03 30.36 -18.39
C HIS A 168 -1.02 30.96 -19.32
#